data_AF-A0A915BMQ2-F1
#
_entry.id   AF-A0A915BMQ2-F1
#
_cell.length_a   1.000
_cell.length_b   1.000
_cell.length_c   1.000
_cell.angle_alpha   90.00
_cell.angle_beta   90.00
_cell.angle_gamma   90.00
#
_symmetry.space_group_name_H-M   'P 1'
#
loop_
_entity.id
_entity.type
_entity.pdbx_description
1 polymer ?
#
loop_
_entity_poly.entity_id
_entity_poly.type
_entity_poly.pdbx_seq_one_letter_code
_entity_poly.pdbx_strand_id
1 'polypeptide(L)'
;MERSFLVGLTLSGAQVGNVLVMPLSGLLCRYGFGGGWPSIFYVLGIAGVVWSLVWLYYVTDSPTENRRIDPNERAYIEASLADIIVKDPSKKKRRIPWRSILTSIPVWAVYCGQFAGDWGAYMMMTSLPLFMNDVLGFDLTSLGFFSAIPYIAYFVVIIVGGMVADKVRDAHLLSTIAVRRLAMLIALVSQTVFLIASGYCGCGQEMLVVVFLTLSIGLSGLQFSGYVVN
;
A
#
# COMPACT_ATOMS: atom_id res chain seq x y z
N MET A 1 -14.48 -11.60 14.51
CA MET A 1 -13.25 -10.85 14.88
C MET A 1 -12.02 -11.36 14.15
N GLU A 2 -11.96 -12.63 13.73
CA GLU A 2 -10.80 -13.20 13.02
C GLU A 2 -10.59 -12.66 11.59
N ARG A 3 -11.66 -12.18 10.92
CA ARG A 3 -11.61 -11.70 9.54
C ARG A 3 -10.61 -10.54 9.34
N SER A 4 -10.59 -9.55 10.23
CA SER A 4 -9.69 -8.41 10.12
C SER A 4 -8.23 -8.80 10.34
N PHE A 5 -7.97 -9.77 11.23
CA PHE A 5 -6.64 -10.32 11.45
C PHE A 5 -6.15 -11.12 10.23
N LEU A 6 -6.99 -12.01 9.68
CA LEU A 6 -6.67 -12.78 8.47
C LEU A 6 -6.40 -11.86 7.28
N VAL A 7 -7.22 -10.84 7.06
CA VAL A 7 -7.00 -9.84 5.99
C VAL A 7 -5.70 -9.08 6.21
N GLY A 8 -5.41 -8.67 7.46
CA GLY A 8 -4.14 -8.03 7.81
C GLY A 8 -2.93 -8.92 7.55
N LEU A 9 -3.02 -10.21 7.86
CA LEU A 9 -1.97 -11.20 7.57
C LEU A 9 -1.74 -11.32 6.06
N THR A 10 -2.81 -11.44 5.26
CA THR A 10 -2.71 -11.56 3.80
C THR A 10 -2.08 -10.31 3.17
N LEU A 11 -2.48 -9.12 3.62
CA LEU A 11 -1.94 -7.85 3.13
C LEU A 11 -0.48 -7.63 3.55
N SER A 12 -0.11 -8.06 4.76
CA SER A 12 1.27 -7.95 5.25
C SER A 12 2.25 -8.81 4.45
N GLY A 13 1.79 -9.94 3.88
CA GLY A 13 2.61 -10.82 3.05
C GLY A 13 3.23 -10.12 1.84
N ALA A 14 2.53 -9.16 1.24
CA ALA A 14 3.06 -8.37 0.12
C ALA A 14 4.29 -7.53 0.53
N GLN A 15 4.26 -6.94 1.73
CA GLN A 15 5.37 -6.13 2.23
C GLN A 15 6.59 -6.99 2.61
N VAL A 16 6.36 -8.15 3.22
CA VAL A 16 7.42 -9.14 3.49
C VAL A 16 8.07 -9.61 2.19
N GLY A 17 7.27 -9.84 1.15
CA GLY A 17 7.77 -10.16 -0.19
C GLY A 17 8.72 -9.09 -0.73
N ASN A 18 8.35 -7.82 -0.65
CA ASN A 18 9.22 -6.71 -1.09
C ASN A 18 10.54 -6.68 -0.32
N VAL A 19 10.50 -6.82 1.01
CA VAL A 19 11.69 -6.81 1.88
C VAL A 19 12.66 -7.94 1.56
N LEU A 20 12.15 -9.11 1.13
CA LEU A 20 12.98 -10.25 0.74
C LEU A 20 13.48 -10.16 -0.70
N VAL A 21 12.62 -9.76 -1.63
CA VAL A 21 12.93 -9.72 -3.07
C VAL A 21 13.90 -8.58 -3.40
N MET A 22 13.84 -7.44 -2.71
CA MET A 22 14.74 -6.31 -2.98
C MET A 22 16.23 -6.68 -2.77
N PRO A 23 16.69 -7.19 -1.61
CA PRO A 23 18.08 -7.65 -1.44
C PRO A 23 18.43 -8.83 -2.34
N LEU A 24 17.49 -9.77 -2.52
CA LEU A 24 17.71 -10.95 -3.35
C LEU A 24 17.96 -10.56 -4.81
N SER A 25 17.18 -9.61 -5.34
CA SER A 25 17.38 -9.09 -6.70
C SER A 25 18.73 -8.39 -6.85
N GLY A 26 19.20 -7.64 -5.85
CA GLY A 26 20.53 -7.04 -5.85
C GLY A 26 21.67 -8.08 -5.85
N LEU A 27 21.53 -9.13 -5.04
CA LEU A 27 22.49 -10.25 -5.00
C LEU A 27 22.51 -11.04 -6.31
N LEU A 28 21.35 -11.32 -6.89
CA LEU A 28 21.19 -12.02 -8.17
C LEU A 28 21.69 -11.17 -9.35
N CYS A 29 21.48 -9.86 -9.33
CA CYS A 29 22.09 -8.97 -10.34
C CYS A 29 23.62 -8.98 -10.29
N ARG A 30 24.22 -9.10 -9.09
CA ARG A 30 25.69 -9.02 -8.93
C ARG A 30 26.40 -10.36 -9.11
N TYR A 31 25.81 -11.44 -8.62
CA TYR A 31 26.43 -12.78 -8.56
C TYR A 31 25.66 -13.84 -9.36
N GLY A 32 24.54 -13.46 -9.99
CA GLY A 32 23.70 -14.37 -10.74
C GLY A 32 24.21 -14.68 -12.14
N PHE A 33 23.65 -15.74 -12.70
CA PHE A 33 24.01 -16.28 -14.01
C PHE A 33 23.47 -15.44 -15.17
N GLY A 34 24.12 -15.52 -16.34
CA GLY A 34 23.66 -14.87 -17.58
C GLY A 34 23.79 -13.34 -17.60
N GLY A 35 24.79 -12.77 -16.93
CA GLY A 35 24.95 -11.32 -16.80
C GLY A 35 24.10 -10.70 -15.69
N GLY A 36 23.72 -11.50 -14.69
CA GLY A 36 23.03 -11.06 -13.48
C GLY A 36 21.53 -10.85 -13.66
N TRP A 37 21.14 -9.94 -14.54
CA TRP A 37 19.74 -9.53 -14.71
C TRP A 37 18.76 -10.68 -15.05
N PRO A 38 19.07 -11.61 -15.99
CA PRO A 38 18.15 -12.69 -16.32
C PRO A 38 17.89 -13.65 -15.15
N SER A 39 18.86 -13.80 -14.23
CA SER A 39 18.76 -14.75 -13.12
C SER A 39 17.59 -14.47 -12.17
N ILE A 40 17.19 -13.20 -12.02
CA ILE A 40 16.06 -12.78 -11.18
C ILE A 40 14.76 -13.41 -11.68
N PHE A 41 14.51 -13.36 -12.99
CA PHE A 41 13.29 -13.89 -13.60
C PHE A 41 13.18 -15.41 -13.45
N TYR A 42 14.31 -16.11 -13.61
CA TYR A 42 14.32 -17.56 -13.46
C TYR A 42 14.13 -17.99 -12.00
N VAL A 43 14.84 -17.35 -11.05
CA VAL A 43 14.74 -17.71 -9.63
C VAL A 43 13.35 -17.41 -9.07
N LEU A 44 12.82 -16.20 -9.31
CA LEU A 44 11.48 -15.82 -8.85
C LEU A 44 10.39 -16.61 -9.60
N GLY A 45 10.59 -16.88 -10.89
CA GLY A 45 9.68 -17.70 -11.69
C GLY A 45 9.57 -19.13 -11.16
N ILE A 46 10.71 -19.79 -10.90
CA ILE A 46 10.72 -21.15 -10.32
C ILE A 46 10.11 -21.15 -8.92
N ALA A 47 10.46 -20.18 -8.08
CA ALA A 47 9.86 -20.07 -6.75
C ALA A 47 8.33 -19.91 -6.81
N GLY A 48 7.83 -19.10 -7.75
CA GLY A 48 6.39 -18.93 -7.99
C GLY A 48 5.71 -20.22 -8.47
N VAL A 49 6.35 -21.00 -9.34
CA VAL A 49 5.83 -22.30 -9.78
C VAL A 49 5.78 -23.30 -8.63
N VAL A 50 6.86 -23.41 -7.85
CA VAL A 50 6.91 -24.30 -6.68
C VAL A 50 5.83 -23.91 -5.67
N TRP A 51 5.69 -22.62 -5.36
CA TRP A 51 4.64 -22.15 -4.45
C TRP A 51 3.24 -22.44 -4.98
N SER A 52 3.03 -22.29 -6.30
CA SER A 52 1.76 -22.60 -6.94
C SER A 52 1.40 -24.09 -6.83
N LEU A 53 2.37 -24.99 -6.98
CA LEU A 53 2.17 -26.44 -6.78
C LEU A 53 1.84 -26.77 -5.33
N VAL A 54 2.53 -26.14 -4.37
CA VAL A 54 2.20 -26.27 -2.93
C VAL A 54 0.78 -25.78 -2.67
N TRP A 55 0.41 -24.62 -3.22
CA TRP A 55 -0.93 -24.06 -3.05
C TRP A 55 -2.02 -24.98 -3.60
N LEU A 56 -1.85 -25.51 -4.81
CA LEU A 56 -2.80 -26.45 -5.42
C LEU A 56 -2.94 -27.76 -4.64
N TYR A 57 -1.89 -28.17 -3.90
CA TYR A 57 -1.93 -29.38 -3.09
C TYR A 57 -2.52 -29.17 -1.68
N TYR A 58 -2.37 -27.97 -1.10
CA TYR A 58 -2.79 -27.68 0.27
C TYR A 58 -4.12 -26.94 0.40
N VAL A 59 -4.49 -26.13 -0.59
CA VAL A 59 -5.66 -25.26 -0.51
C VAL A 59 -6.83 -25.90 -1.23
N THR A 60 -8.00 -25.82 -0.60
CA THR A 60 -9.26 -26.38 -1.13
C THR A 60 -10.33 -25.31 -1.02
N ASP A 61 -11.18 -25.21 -2.05
CA ASP A 61 -12.19 -24.14 -2.16
C ASP A 61 -13.36 -24.30 -1.17
N SER A 62 -13.67 -25.52 -0.74
CA SER A 62 -14.72 -25.79 0.24
C SER A 62 -14.19 -26.51 1.48
N PRO A 63 -14.62 -26.11 2.70
CA PRO A 63 -14.35 -26.85 3.94
C PRO A 63 -14.81 -28.32 3.87
N THR A 64 -15.81 -28.62 3.03
CA THR A 64 -16.35 -29.98 2.86
C THR A 64 -15.44 -30.91 2.07
N GLU A 65 -14.60 -30.35 1.20
CA GLU A 65 -13.67 -31.10 0.33
C GLU A 65 -12.29 -31.26 0.97
N ASN A 66 -12.00 -30.45 1.99
CA ASN A 66 -10.72 -30.51 2.69
C ASN A 66 -10.70 -31.72 3.64
N ARG A 67 -9.93 -32.75 3.29
CA ARG A 67 -9.81 -33.99 4.07
C ARG A 67 -8.93 -33.86 5.32
N ARG A 68 -8.25 -32.72 5.50
CA ARG A 68 -7.27 -32.47 6.58
C ARG A 68 -7.81 -31.61 7.72
N ILE A 69 -9.02 -31.08 7.61
CA ILE A 69 -9.62 -30.23 8.66
C ILE A 69 -10.11 -31.08 9.82
N ASP A 70 -9.99 -30.55 11.04
CA ASP A 70 -10.53 -31.21 12.24
C ASP A 70 -12.07 -31.29 12.15
N PRO A 71 -12.70 -32.42 12.53
CA PRO A 71 -14.16 -32.56 12.47
C PRO A 71 -14.90 -31.48 13.28
N ASN A 72 -14.34 -31.03 14.40
CA ASN A 72 -14.95 -30.01 15.25
C ASN A 72 -14.86 -28.62 14.60
N GLU A 73 -13.72 -28.30 14.00
CA GLU A 73 -13.52 -27.04 13.28
C GLU A 73 -14.42 -26.98 12.03
N ARG A 74 -14.53 -28.09 11.30
CA ARG A 74 -15.45 -28.20 10.17
C ARG A 74 -16.90 -27.96 10.59
N ALA A 75 -17.36 -28.61 11.66
CA ALA A 75 -18.71 -28.43 12.16
C ALA A 75 -18.97 -26.98 12.62
N TYR A 76 -17.98 -26.33 13.24
CA TYR A 76 -18.06 -24.93 13.64
C TYR A 76 -18.16 -23.97 12.44
N ILE A 77 -17.35 -24.19 11.39
CA ILE A 77 -17.38 -23.39 10.16
C ILE A 77 -18.71 -23.61 9.43
N GLU A 78 -19.15 -24.86 9.28
CA GLU A 78 -20.43 -25.21 8.64
C GLU A 78 -21.62 -24.62 9.40
N ALA A 79 -21.64 -24.67 10.74
CA ALA A 79 -22.67 -24.05 11.56
C ALA A 79 -22.66 -22.52 11.43
N SER A 80 -21.48 -21.89 11.41
CA SER A 80 -21.34 -20.44 11.21
C SER A 80 -21.76 -20.02 9.80
N LEU A 81 -21.46 -20.83 8.78
CA LEU A 81 -21.93 -20.61 7.40
C LEU A 81 -23.44 -20.80 7.29
N ALA A 82 -23.98 -21.84 7.92
CA ALA A 82 -25.40 -22.13 7.96
C ALA A 82 -26.17 -21.00 8.63
N ASP A 83 -25.67 -20.43 9.74
CA ASP A 83 -26.30 -19.27 10.39
C ASP A 83 -26.34 -18.03 9.48
N ILE A 84 -25.32 -17.87 8.63
CA ILE A 84 -25.23 -16.81 7.60
C ILE A 84 -26.16 -17.08 6.41
N ILE A 85 -26.42 -18.34 6.06
CA ILE A 85 -27.26 -18.76 4.93
C ILE A 85 -28.74 -18.82 5.35
N VAL A 86 -29.05 -19.30 6.57
CA VAL A 86 -30.39 -19.42 7.15
C VAL A 86 -30.98 -18.06 7.52
N LYS A 87 -30.16 -17.10 7.96
CA LYS A 87 -30.61 -15.70 8.17
C LYS A 87 -30.98 -14.97 6.88
N ASP A 88 -30.61 -15.48 5.70
CA ASP A 88 -30.98 -14.88 4.42
C ASP A 88 -31.17 -15.95 3.33
N PRO A 89 -32.35 -16.61 3.27
CA PRO A 89 -32.66 -17.64 2.27
C PRO A 89 -32.67 -17.09 0.82
N SER A 90 -32.46 -15.78 0.63
CA SER A 90 -32.35 -15.12 -0.68
C SER A 90 -30.93 -15.11 -1.28
N LYS A 91 -29.93 -15.75 -0.63
CA LYS A 91 -28.55 -15.89 -1.14
C LYS A 91 -28.37 -16.85 -2.33
N LYS A 92 -29.40 -17.09 -3.16
CA LYS A 92 -29.17 -17.50 -4.55
C LYS A 92 -28.37 -16.39 -5.22
N LYS A 93 -27.10 -16.65 -5.58
CA LYS A 93 -26.19 -15.79 -6.39
C LYS A 93 -26.79 -14.40 -6.65
N ARG A 94 -26.82 -13.53 -5.63
CA ARG A 94 -27.36 -12.18 -5.81
C ARG A 94 -26.50 -11.55 -6.90
N ARG A 95 -27.14 -11.18 -8.01
CA ARG A 95 -26.42 -10.56 -9.13
C ARG A 95 -25.72 -9.33 -8.55
N ILE A 96 -24.40 -9.30 -8.62
CA ILE A 96 -23.60 -8.20 -8.09
C ILE A 96 -24.19 -6.92 -8.66
N PRO A 97 -24.66 -5.96 -7.82
CA PRO A 97 -25.36 -4.79 -8.30
C PRO A 97 -24.35 -3.77 -8.82
N TRP A 98 -23.67 -4.10 -9.92
CA TRP A 98 -22.63 -3.28 -10.55
C TRP A 98 -23.09 -1.86 -10.78
N ARG A 99 -24.33 -1.66 -11.24
CA ARG A 99 -24.91 -0.32 -11.41
C ARG A 99 -24.93 0.43 -10.08
N SER A 100 -25.45 -0.18 -9.02
CA SER A 100 -25.51 0.48 -7.71
C SER A 100 -24.14 0.78 -7.10
N ILE A 101 -23.14 -0.07 -7.36
CA ILE A 101 -21.76 0.15 -6.91
C ILE A 101 -21.13 1.30 -7.70
N LEU A 102 -21.26 1.27 -9.04
CA LEU A 102 -20.72 2.29 -9.94
C LEU A 102 -21.49 3.62 -9.89
N THR A 103 -22.71 3.66 -9.35
CA THR A 103 -23.43 4.92 -9.10
C THR A 103 -23.29 5.41 -7.66
N SER A 104 -22.55 4.69 -6.82
CA SER A 104 -22.37 5.03 -5.40
C SER A 104 -21.36 6.17 -5.23
N ILE A 105 -21.81 7.30 -4.67
CA ILE A 105 -20.97 8.46 -4.38
C ILE A 105 -19.78 8.10 -3.46
N PRO A 106 -19.96 7.33 -2.36
CA PRO A 106 -18.84 6.89 -1.53
C PRO A 106 -17.74 6.13 -2.28
N VAL A 107 -18.11 5.29 -3.26
CA VAL A 107 -17.14 4.49 -4.04
C VAL A 107 -16.27 5.42 -4.89
N TRP A 108 -16.89 6.37 -5.59
CA TRP A 108 -16.15 7.36 -6.38
C TRP A 108 -15.33 8.31 -5.51
N ALA A 109 -15.82 8.70 -4.32
CA ALA A 109 -15.07 9.54 -3.41
C ALA A 109 -13.77 8.85 -2.94
N VAL A 110 -13.84 7.56 -2.61
CA VAL A 110 -12.66 6.76 -2.25
C VAL A 110 -11.74 6.56 -3.45
N TYR A 111 -12.30 6.23 -4.62
CA TYR A 111 -11.51 6.03 -5.84
C TYR A 111 -10.75 7.30 -6.25
N CYS A 112 -11.42 8.44 -6.31
CA CYS A 112 -10.80 9.71 -6.67
C CYS A 112 -9.75 10.13 -5.64
N GLY A 113 -10.01 9.91 -4.34
CA GLY A 113 -9.04 10.18 -3.27
C GLY A 113 -7.79 9.32 -3.41
N GLN A 114 -7.96 8.02 -3.65
CA GLN A 114 -6.85 7.08 -3.86
C GLN A 114 -6.07 7.43 -5.12
N PHE A 115 -6.75 7.65 -6.24
CA PHE A 115 -6.13 8.02 -7.51
C PHE A 115 -5.31 9.30 -7.38
N ALA A 116 -5.85 10.34 -6.76
CA ALA A 116 -5.13 11.60 -6.58
C ALA A 116 -3.90 11.45 -5.68
N GLY A 117 -4.01 10.66 -4.60
CA GLY A 117 -2.89 10.38 -3.70
C GLY A 117 -1.78 9.59 -4.37
N ASP A 118 -2.12 8.46 -5.01
CA ASP A 118 -1.16 7.60 -5.70
C ASP A 118 -0.51 8.35 -6.87
N TRP A 119 -1.29 9.05 -7.68
CA TRP A 119 -0.78 9.84 -8.80
C TRP A 119 0.22 10.89 -8.34
N GLY A 120 -0.11 11.66 -7.29
CA GLY A 120 0.77 12.68 -6.74
C GLY A 120 2.08 12.09 -6.20
N ALA A 121 1.99 10.98 -5.46
CA ALA A 121 3.16 10.29 -4.92
C ALA A 121 4.07 9.74 -6.04
N TYR A 122 3.51 9.06 -7.04
CA TYR A 122 4.28 8.51 -8.16
C TYR A 122 4.89 9.60 -9.03
N MET A 123 4.14 10.65 -9.35
CA MET A 123 4.63 11.77 -10.15
C MET A 123 5.82 12.45 -9.46
N MET A 124 5.76 12.63 -8.15
CA MET A 124 6.90 13.14 -7.39
C MET A 124 8.06 12.15 -7.38
N MET A 125 7.81 10.85 -7.19
CA MET A 125 8.86 9.82 -7.22
C MET A 125 9.67 9.84 -8.51
N THR A 126 8.99 9.98 -9.65
CA THR A 126 9.63 9.92 -10.97
C THR A 126 10.20 11.27 -11.40
N SER A 127 9.54 12.37 -11.07
CA SER A 127 9.91 13.71 -11.53
C SER A 127 10.91 14.40 -10.61
N LEU A 128 11.00 14.01 -9.33
CA LEU A 128 11.92 14.63 -8.36
C LEU A 128 13.39 14.52 -8.79
N PRO A 129 13.91 13.36 -9.22
CA PRO A 129 15.30 13.24 -9.65
C PRO A 129 15.58 14.06 -10.92
N LEU A 130 14.63 14.05 -11.88
CA LEU A 130 14.70 14.87 -13.10
C LEU A 130 14.71 16.36 -12.76
N PHE A 131 13.82 16.82 -11.88
CA PHE A 131 13.76 18.22 -11.47
C PHE A 131 15.05 18.66 -10.75
N MET A 132 15.59 17.82 -9.86
CA MET A 132 16.86 18.08 -9.19
C MET A 132 18.07 18.12 -10.15
N ASN A 133 18.04 17.36 -11.24
CA ASN A 133 19.12 17.35 -12.22
C ASN A 133 18.99 18.47 -13.26
N ASP A 134 17.82 18.61 -13.90
CA ASP A 134 17.59 19.52 -15.02
C ASP A 134 17.37 20.98 -14.59
N VAL A 135 16.75 21.21 -13.43
CA VAL A 135 16.36 22.56 -12.97
C VAL A 135 17.32 23.09 -11.90
N LEU A 136 17.66 22.26 -10.92
CA LEU A 136 18.55 22.65 -9.82
C LEU A 136 20.04 22.45 -10.16
N GLY A 137 20.36 21.75 -11.25
CA GLY A 137 21.74 21.54 -11.68
C GLY A 137 22.60 20.73 -10.71
N PHE A 138 21.99 19.94 -9.82
CA PHE A 138 22.75 19.15 -8.86
C PHE A 138 23.54 18.05 -9.58
N ASP A 139 24.81 17.94 -9.18
CA ASP A 139 25.71 16.90 -9.68
C ASP A 139 25.19 15.50 -9.30
N LEU A 140 25.32 14.54 -10.22
CA LEU A 140 24.72 13.19 -10.11
C LEU A 140 25.11 12.48 -8.81
N THR A 141 26.29 12.78 -8.26
CA THR A 141 26.80 12.22 -7.00
C THR A 141 26.04 12.74 -5.77
N SER A 142 25.67 14.02 -5.78
CA SER A 142 24.91 14.67 -4.69
C SER A 142 23.42 14.37 -4.80
N LEU A 143 22.92 14.13 -6.02
CA LEU A 143 21.54 13.79 -6.32
C LEU A 143 21.03 12.60 -5.49
N GLY A 144 21.85 11.56 -5.32
CA GLY A 144 21.49 10.37 -4.53
C GLY A 144 21.27 10.66 -3.05
N PHE A 145 22.08 11.54 -2.45
CA PHE A 145 21.93 11.94 -1.06
C PHE A 145 20.68 12.82 -0.84
N PHE A 146 20.47 13.81 -1.71
CA PHE A 146 19.32 14.71 -1.60
C PHE A 146 17.99 14.04 -1.94
N SER A 147 17.96 13.13 -2.90
CA SER A 147 16.75 12.37 -3.25
C SER A 147 16.37 11.34 -2.19
N ALA A 148 17.31 10.83 -1.38
CA ALA A 148 17.02 9.92 -0.27
C ALA A 148 16.25 10.60 0.88
N ILE A 149 16.45 11.91 1.10
CA ILE A 149 15.87 12.65 2.23
C ILE A 149 14.32 12.62 2.21
N PRO A 150 13.63 12.95 1.10
CA PRO A 150 12.18 12.82 0.99
C PRO A 150 11.66 11.41 1.31
N TYR A 151 12.36 10.37 0.87
CA TYR A 151 11.94 8.98 1.10
C TYR A 151 12.11 8.55 2.56
N ILE A 152 13.17 9.00 3.23
CA ILE A 152 13.35 8.77 4.67
C ILE A 152 12.25 9.49 5.44
N ALA A 153 11.95 10.75 5.10
CA ALA A 153 10.87 11.50 5.71
C ALA A 153 9.51 10.79 5.51
N TYR A 154 9.26 10.28 4.31
CA TYR A 154 8.07 9.49 3.98
C TYR A 154 7.93 8.25 4.87
N PHE A 155 8.99 7.47 5.01
CA PHE A 155 9.01 6.28 5.87
C PHE A 155 8.70 6.61 7.34
N VAL A 156 9.34 7.65 7.88
CA VAL A 156 9.12 8.09 9.26
C VAL A 156 7.67 8.54 9.47
N VAL A 157 7.12 9.31 8.54
CA VAL A 157 5.74 9.80 8.63
C VAL A 157 4.71 8.67 8.51
N ILE A 158 4.97 7.62 7.72
CA ILE A 158 4.10 6.44 7.69
C ILE A 158 4.01 5.79 9.08
N ILE A 159 5.16 5.57 9.72
CA ILE A 159 5.22 4.93 11.05
C ILE A 159 4.56 5.81 12.11
N VAL A 160 4.96 7.07 12.18
CA VAL A 160 4.43 8.03 13.16
C VAL A 160 2.94 8.27 12.93
N GLY A 161 2.53 8.41 11.66
CA GLY A 161 1.14 8.56 11.26
C GLY A 161 0.27 7.38 11.67
N GLY A 162 0.76 6.15 11.48
CA GLY A 162 0.11 4.94 11.97
C GLY A 162 -0.06 4.94 13.50
N MET A 163 1.02 5.22 14.24
CA MET A 163 0.99 5.28 15.71
C MET A 163 0.03 6.35 16.23
N VAL A 164 0.01 7.53 15.60
CA VAL A 164 -0.89 8.63 15.96
C VAL A 164 -2.35 8.24 15.65
N ALA A 165 -2.61 7.64 14.49
CA ALA A 165 -3.94 7.19 14.11
C ALA A 165 -4.49 6.14 15.09
N ASP A 166 -3.66 5.19 15.52
CA ASP A 166 -4.04 4.18 16.51
C ASP A 166 -4.27 4.82 17.89
N LYS A 167 -3.38 5.70 18.38
CA LYS A 167 -3.58 6.41 19.65
C LYS A 167 -4.85 7.27 19.68
N VAL A 168 -5.15 7.97 18.58
CA VAL A 168 -6.36 8.81 18.46
C VAL A 168 -7.63 7.94 18.47
N ARG A 169 -7.56 6.75 17.87
CA ARG A 169 -8.65 5.77 17.88
C ARG A 169 -8.84 5.16 19.27
N ASP A 170 -7.76 4.77 19.93
CA ASP A 170 -7.78 4.14 21.26
C ASP A 170 -8.28 5.13 22.33
N ALA A 171 -7.93 6.41 22.20
CA ALA A 171 -8.41 7.48 23.05
C ALA A 171 -9.89 7.88 22.79
N HIS A 172 -10.57 7.25 21.82
CA HIS A 172 -11.97 7.53 21.44
C HIS A 172 -12.23 9.02 21.10
N LEU A 173 -11.18 9.77 20.71
CA LEU A 173 -11.27 11.20 20.39
C LEU A 173 -12.01 11.44 19.06
N LEU A 174 -11.83 10.54 18.10
CA LEU A 174 -12.42 10.62 16.76
C LEU A 174 -12.88 9.24 16.30
N SER A 175 -13.96 9.19 15.51
CA SER A 175 -14.39 7.95 14.86
C SER A 175 -13.36 7.47 13.84
N THR A 176 -13.30 6.16 13.60
CA THR A 176 -12.40 5.55 12.60
C THR A 176 -12.48 6.22 11.24
N ILE A 177 -13.70 6.56 10.81
CA ILE A 177 -13.95 7.25 9.54
C ILE A 177 -13.42 8.69 9.57
N ALA A 178 -13.58 9.40 10.68
CA ALA A 178 -13.09 10.77 10.82
C ALA A 178 -11.56 10.83 10.80
N VAL A 179 -10.87 9.92 11.50
CA VAL A 179 -9.39 9.83 11.50
C VAL A 179 -8.87 9.57 10.10
N ARG A 180 -9.47 8.62 9.37
CA ARG A 180 -9.05 8.27 8.00
C ARG A 180 -9.27 9.41 7.01
N ARG A 181 -10.43 10.08 7.08
CA ARG A 181 -10.73 11.25 6.24
C ARG A 181 -9.77 12.40 6.51
N LEU A 182 -9.48 12.67 7.79
CA LEU A 182 -8.56 13.72 8.19
C LEU A 182 -7.13 13.42 7.70
N ALA A 183 -6.66 12.18 7.84
CA ALA A 183 -5.35 11.77 7.35
C ALA A 183 -5.21 11.94 5.84
N MET A 184 -6.22 11.55 5.06
CA MET A 184 -6.22 11.77 3.61
C MET A 184 -6.24 13.25 3.24
N LEU A 185 -7.06 14.07 3.92
CA LEU A 185 -7.13 15.51 3.66
C LEU A 185 -5.80 16.20 3.96
N ILE A 186 -5.18 15.90 5.11
CA ILE A 186 -3.89 16.49 5.47
C ILE A 186 -2.83 16.16 4.43
N ALA A 187 -2.78 14.90 3.98
CA ALA A 187 -1.81 14.47 2.98
C ALA A 187 -2.01 15.14 1.62
N LEU A 188 -3.23 15.15 1.07
CA LEU A 188 -3.52 15.76 -0.24
C LEU A 188 -3.33 17.29 -0.22
N VAL A 189 -3.79 17.95 0.84
CA VAL A 189 -3.66 19.41 0.97
C VAL A 189 -2.20 19.79 1.16
N SER A 190 -1.46 19.10 2.02
CA SER A 190 -0.03 19.38 2.20
C SER A 190 0.74 19.17 0.89
N GLN A 191 0.49 18.08 0.17
CA GLN A 191 1.12 17.85 -1.13
C GLN A 191 0.89 19.02 -2.10
N THR A 192 -0.34 19.50 -2.18
CA THR A 192 -0.73 20.61 -3.06
C THR A 192 -0.05 21.90 -2.66
N VAL A 193 -0.10 22.27 -1.38
CA VAL A 193 0.46 23.53 -0.86
C VAL A 193 1.96 23.58 -1.08
N PHE A 194 2.68 22.51 -0.73
CA PHE A 194 4.13 22.47 -0.85
C PHE A 194 4.62 22.37 -2.30
N LEU A 195 3.87 21.68 -3.18
CA LEU A 195 4.19 21.64 -4.61
C LEU A 195 4.01 23.03 -5.25
N ILE A 196 2.91 23.73 -4.94
CA ILE A 196 2.69 25.11 -5.42
C ILE A 196 3.79 26.03 -4.87
N ALA A 197 4.11 25.94 -3.57
CA ALA A 197 5.18 26.72 -2.96
C ALA A 197 6.54 26.50 -3.64
N SER A 198 6.85 25.25 -4.03
CA SER A 198 8.09 24.93 -4.75
C SER A 198 8.19 25.60 -6.12
N GLY A 199 7.05 25.83 -6.80
CA GLY A 199 7.00 26.51 -8.10
C GLY A 199 7.23 28.02 -8.02
N TYR A 200 7.07 28.64 -6.84
CA TYR A 200 7.34 30.05 -6.61
C TYR A 200 8.78 30.34 -6.18
N CYS A 201 9.60 29.31 -5.95
CA CYS A 201 11.01 29.49 -5.62
C CYS A 201 11.81 29.89 -6.87
N GLY A 202 12.58 30.97 -6.76
CA GLY A 202 13.45 31.48 -7.83
C GLY A 202 14.88 30.95 -7.78
N CYS A 203 15.74 31.45 -8.67
CA CYS A 203 17.16 31.09 -8.74
C CYS A 203 17.89 31.37 -7.40
N GLY A 204 18.64 30.38 -6.90
CA GLY A 204 19.40 30.47 -5.65
C GLY A 204 18.67 29.97 -4.39
N GLN A 205 17.40 29.54 -4.49
CA GLN A 205 16.62 28.98 -3.38
C GLN A 205 16.48 27.45 -3.44
N GLU A 206 17.53 26.80 -3.92
CA GLU A 206 17.53 25.37 -4.28
C GLU A 206 17.22 24.48 -3.06
N MET A 207 17.83 24.78 -1.92
CA MET A 207 17.59 24.07 -0.65
C MET A 207 16.15 24.21 -0.14
N LEU A 208 15.52 25.38 -0.36
CA LEU A 208 14.13 25.62 0.02
C LEU A 208 13.17 24.73 -0.78
N VAL A 209 13.45 24.56 -2.07
CA VAL A 209 12.69 23.66 -2.94
C VAL A 209 12.81 22.21 -2.47
N VAL A 210 14.03 21.75 -2.12
CA VAL A 210 14.25 20.40 -1.57
C VAL A 210 13.48 20.20 -0.26
N VAL A 211 13.45 21.20 0.63
CA VAL A 211 12.68 21.14 1.88
C VAL A 211 11.18 21.04 1.60
N PHE A 212 10.62 21.86 0.71
CA PHE A 212 9.20 21.79 0.37
C PHE A 212 8.82 20.47 -0.28
N LEU A 213 9.65 19.95 -1.18
CA LEU A 213 9.43 18.64 -1.80
C LEU A 213 9.54 17.50 -0.77
N THR A 214 10.49 17.60 0.17
CA THR A 214 10.63 16.66 1.29
C THR A 214 9.39 16.67 2.18
N LEU A 215 8.86 17.84 2.52
CA LEU A 215 7.64 17.97 3.33
C LEU A 215 6.41 17.46 2.60
N SER A 216 6.29 17.76 1.30
CA SER A 216 5.22 17.27 0.43
C SER A 216 5.17 15.74 0.38
N ILE A 217 6.31 15.14 0.02
CA ILE A 217 6.45 13.68 -0.07
C ILE A 217 6.29 13.08 1.32
N GLY A 218 6.97 13.60 2.34
CA GLY A 218 6.89 13.11 3.71
C GLY A 218 5.45 13.02 4.23
N LEU A 219 4.71 14.12 4.17
CA LEU A 219 3.33 14.19 4.67
C LEU A 219 2.33 13.36 3.86
N SER A 220 2.65 13.05 2.59
CA SER A 220 1.84 12.11 1.80
C SER A 220 1.77 10.71 2.42
N GLY A 221 2.76 10.33 3.23
CA GLY A 221 2.80 9.05 3.95
C GLY A 221 1.61 8.83 4.88
N LEU A 222 0.94 9.91 5.32
CA LEU A 222 -0.28 9.83 6.13
C LEU A 222 -1.43 9.15 5.37
N GLN A 223 -1.44 9.13 4.03
CA GLN A 223 -2.45 8.42 3.24
C GLN A 223 -2.49 6.93 3.52
N PHE A 224 -1.34 6.31 3.80
CA PHE A 224 -1.25 4.88 4.10
C PHE A 224 -2.04 4.48 5.35
N SER A 225 -2.07 5.36 6.37
CA SER A 225 -2.90 5.16 7.57
C SER A 225 -4.42 5.21 7.27
N GLY A 226 -4.80 5.87 6.17
CA GLY A 226 -6.19 5.99 5.73
C GLY A 226 -6.68 4.81 4.88
N TYR A 227 -5.84 4.32 3.96
CA TYR A 227 -6.22 3.33 2.95
C TYR A 227 -5.97 1.86 3.35
N VAL A 228 -4.84 1.55 3.98
CA VAL A 228 -4.40 0.14 4.19
C VAL A 228 -5.32 -0.65 5.12
N VAL A 229 -6.10 0.04 5.95
CA VAL A 229 -7.03 -0.57 6.92
C VAL A 229 -8.50 -0.53 6.44
N ASN A 230 -8.75 -0.22 5.17
CA ASN A 230 -10.11 -0.13 4.62
C ASN A 230 -10.73 -1.50 4.32
#